data_AF-A0A1B6CY80-F1
#
_entry.id   AF-A0A1B6CY80-F1
#
_cell.length_a   1.000
_cell.length_b   1.000
_cell.length_c   1.000
_cell.angle_alpha   90.00
_cell.angle_beta   90.00
_cell.angle_gamma   90.00
#
_symmetry.space_group_name_H-M   'P 1'
#
loop_
_entity.id
_entity.type
_entity.pdbx_description
1 polymer ?
#
loop_
_entity_poly.entity_id
_entity_poly.type
_entity_poly.pdbx_seq_one_letter_code
_entity_poly.pdbx_strand_id
1 'polypeptide(L)'
;STNGNNGNTSEPRAVEKVELYKYREGAEKHRLEAQKLVYGPWISYANVDMSASDIRSTFKTKFEGLLREPLPENVHLLTFESWKENSFLVRLEHMFEAHEHPTLSKDVDVQLKTLLADYNVTDAVELSLGANQVKSNTQRLHWRHESPTVEIQSHPLTSDLLVKLQPMEIRTFQLFVEPIQS
;
A
#
# COMPACT_ATOMS: atom_id res chain seq x y z
N SER A 1 18.78 28.93 -51.70
CA SER A 1 18.88 29.40 -50.30
C SER A 1 18.11 28.43 -49.43
N THR A 2 18.64 28.14 -48.26
CA THR A 2 18.52 26.91 -47.46
C THR A 2 17.13 26.56 -46.93
N ASN A 3 16.82 25.26 -47.01
CA ASN A 3 15.76 24.55 -46.32
C ASN A 3 16.07 24.50 -44.80
N GLY A 4 15.11 24.80 -43.93
CA GLY A 4 15.30 24.80 -42.48
C GLY A 4 14.05 24.29 -41.76
N ASN A 5 13.87 22.96 -41.77
CA ASN A 5 12.78 22.30 -41.05
C ASN A 5 13.34 21.78 -39.71
N ASN A 6 13.18 22.56 -38.63
CA ASN A 6 13.55 22.14 -37.27
C ASN A 6 12.47 21.23 -36.69
N GLY A 7 12.52 19.95 -37.04
CA GLY A 7 11.76 18.91 -36.36
C GLY A 7 12.45 18.49 -35.07
N ASN A 8 12.16 19.18 -33.97
CA ASN A 8 12.57 18.72 -32.64
C ASN A 8 11.66 17.56 -32.21
N THR A 9 12.08 16.32 -32.47
CA THR A 9 11.51 15.14 -31.80
C THR A 9 12.05 15.08 -30.38
N SER A 10 11.17 15.06 -29.38
CA SER A 10 11.55 14.84 -27.97
C SER A 10 12.30 13.51 -27.83
N GLU A 11 13.48 13.52 -27.22
CA GLU A 11 14.20 12.29 -26.89
C GLU A 11 13.35 11.43 -25.93
N PRO A 12 13.27 10.10 -26.16
CA PRO A 12 12.61 9.22 -25.21
C PRO A 12 13.34 9.28 -23.86
N ARG A 13 12.54 9.37 -22.78
CA ARG A 13 13.01 9.34 -21.40
C ARG A 13 13.93 8.13 -21.20
N ALA A 14 15.05 8.35 -20.49
CA ALA A 14 16.09 7.34 -20.27
C ALA A 14 15.52 5.98 -19.85
N VAL A 15 15.93 4.92 -20.55
CA VAL A 15 15.56 3.54 -20.25
C VAL A 15 16.44 3.04 -19.12
N GLU A 16 15.82 2.57 -18.04
CA GLU A 16 16.51 2.00 -16.89
C GLU A 16 17.32 0.75 -17.30
N LYS A 17 18.52 0.61 -16.72
CA LYS A 17 19.46 -0.44 -17.09
C LYS A 17 19.02 -1.76 -16.45
N VAL A 18 18.71 -2.76 -17.27
CA VAL A 18 18.28 -4.09 -16.80
C VAL A 18 19.49 -4.86 -16.24
N GLU A 19 19.52 -5.11 -14.93
CA GLU A 19 20.46 -6.05 -14.30
C GLU A 19 19.84 -7.45 -14.23
N LEU A 20 20.63 -8.47 -14.57
CA LEU A 20 20.21 -9.88 -14.50
C LEU A 20 20.47 -10.44 -13.09
N TYR A 21 19.40 -10.84 -12.41
CA TYR A 21 19.47 -11.41 -11.07
C TYR A 21 19.19 -12.93 -11.06
N LYS A 22 19.65 -13.63 -10.02
CA LYS A 22 19.16 -14.99 -9.74
C LYS A 22 17.66 -14.92 -9.50
N TYR A 23 16.91 -15.92 -10.00
CA TYR A 23 15.44 -15.93 -10.03
C TYR A 23 14.75 -15.42 -8.75
N ARG A 24 15.22 -15.83 -7.56
CA ARG A 24 14.64 -15.44 -6.27
C ARG A 24 14.98 -14.01 -5.82
N GLU A 25 16.22 -13.57 -6.04
CA GLU A 25 16.66 -12.20 -5.73
C GLU A 25 16.07 -11.18 -6.72
N GLY A 26 15.81 -11.63 -7.95
CA GLY A 26 15.14 -10.82 -8.97
C GLY A 26 13.72 -10.48 -8.57
N ALA A 27 12.97 -11.44 -8.01
CA ALA A 27 11.59 -11.22 -7.63
C ALA A 27 11.41 -10.14 -6.55
N GLU A 28 12.20 -10.20 -5.47
CA GLU A 28 12.24 -9.16 -4.44
C GLU A 28 12.55 -7.78 -5.02
N LYS A 29 13.64 -7.66 -5.78
CA LYS A 29 14.02 -6.39 -6.40
C LYS A 29 12.95 -5.88 -7.36
N HIS A 30 12.35 -6.75 -8.17
CA HIS A 30 11.30 -6.35 -9.10
C HIS A 30 10.09 -5.79 -8.36
N ARG A 31 9.64 -6.41 -7.28
CA ARG A 31 8.48 -5.93 -6.50
C ARG A 31 8.80 -4.60 -5.81
N LEU A 32 9.91 -4.55 -5.06
CA LEU A 32 10.26 -3.38 -4.25
C LEU A 32 10.69 -2.18 -5.09
N GLU A 33 11.50 -2.37 -6.13
CA GLU A 33 11.95 -1.26 -6.98
C GLU A 33 10.82 -0.76 -7.89
N ALA A 34 9.97 -1.64 -8.43
CA ALA A 34 8.80 -1.20 -9.19
C ALA A 34 7.85 -0.36 -8.33
N GLN A 35 7.64 -0.76 -7.07
CA GLN A 35 6.84 0.02 -6.13
C GLN A 35 7.45 1.41 -5.89
N LYS A 36 8.76 1.49 -5.60
CA LYS A 36 9.47 2.78 -5.42
C LYS A 36 9.38 3.67 -6.65
N LEU A 37 9.46 3.08 -7.85
CA LEU A 37 9.37 3.80 -9.12
C LEU A 37 7.97 4.39 -9.33
N VAL A 38 6.92 3.63 -9.01
CA VAL A 38 5.52 4.07 -9.16
C VAL A 38 5.13 5.08 -8.08
N TYR A 39 5.55 4.85 -6.82
CA TYR A 39 5.15 5.65 -5.65
C TYR A 39 6.28 6.57 -5.15
N GLY A 40 7.05 7.14 -6.07
CA GLY A 40 8.11 8.09 -5.75
C GLY A 40 7.61 9.34 -5.01
N PRO A 41 8.51 10.08 -4.33
CA PRO A 41 8.14 11.24 -3.54
C PRO A 41 7.59 12.37 -4.40
N TRP A 42 6.62 13.10 -3.85
CA TRP A 42 6.06 14.28 -4.48
C TRP A 42 6.91 15.50 -4.12
N ILE A 43 7.42 16.19 -5.13
CA ILE A 43 8.23 17.40 -4.95
C ILE A 43 7.36 18.62 -5.21
N SER A 44 7.21 19.48 -4.21
CA SER A 44 6.48 20.73 -4.30
C SER A 44 7.40 21.91 -4.01
N TYR A 45 7.08 23.05 -4.61
CA TYR A 45 7.83 24.30 -4.46
C TYR A 45 6.86 25.43 -4.14
N ALA A 46 7.29 26.35 -3.28
CA ALA A 46 6.54 27.55 -2.95
C ALA A 46 7.47 28.76 -3.06
N ASN A 47 6.95 29.89 -3.56
CA ASN A 47 7.67 31.15 -3.51
C ASN A 47 7.48 31.76 -2.11
N VAL A 48 8.59 32.07 -1.44
CA VAL A 48 8.56 32.56 -0.07
C VAL A 48 9.57 33.69 0.10
N ASP A 49 9.10 34.84 0.58
CA ASP A 49 9.91 36.00 0.94
C ASP A 49 10.41 35.91 2.40
N MET A 50 10.82 34.72 2.84
CA MET A 50 11.27 34.46 4.22
C MET A 50 12.61 33.72 4.20
N SER A 51 13.41 33.90 5.25
CA SER A 51 14.65 33.14 5.40
C SER A 51 14.38 31.68 5.76
N ALA A 52 15.34 30.80 5.50
CA ALA A 52 15.21 29.37 5.82
C ALA A 52 15.03 29.10 7.33
N SER A 53 15.58 29.95 8.21
CA SER A 53 15.36 29.85 9.66
C SER A 53 13.92 30.20 10.04
N ASP A 54 13.36 31.25 9.42
CA ASP A 54 12.00 31.70 9.73
C ASP A 54 11.00 30.63 9.32
N ILE A 55 11.16 30.06 8.13
CA ILE A 55 10.32 28.96 7.62
C ILE A 55 10.31 27.77 8.59
N ARG A 56 11.50 27.35 9.08
CA ARG A 56 11.60 26.23 10.04
C ARG A 56 10.95 26.53 11.38
N SER A 57 10.89 27.80 11.79
CA SER A 57 10.27 28.22 13.04
C SER A 57 8.75 28.40 12.92
N THR A 58 8.27 28.83 11.75
CA THR A 58 6.85 29.11 11.51
C THR A 58 6.08 27.87 11.08
N PHE A 59 6.69 26.98 10.29
CA PHE A 59 6.02 25.82 9.71
C PHE A 59 6.59 24.50 10.22
N LYS A 60 5.73 23.48 10.31
CA LYS A 60 6.17 22.09 10.52
C LYS A 60 6.87 21.60 9.26
N THR A 61 8.20 21.61 9.29
CA THR A 61 9.06 21.19 8.17
C THR A 61 9.43 19.70 8.19
N LYS A 62 9.06 19.00 9.27
CA LYS A 62 9.21 17.55 9.42
C LYS A 62 7.88 16.94 9.82
N PHE A 63 7.51 15.87 9.14
CA PHE A 63 6.39 14.99 9.48
C PHE A 63 6.90 13.55 9.42
N GLU A 64 6.63 12.76 10.46
CA GLU A 64 7.22 11.41 10.61
C GLU A 64 6.40 10.30 9.93
N GLY A 65 5.27 10.65 9.31
CA GLY A 65 4.48 9.75 8.49
C GLY A 65 3.13 9.40 9.11
N LEU A 66 2.27 8.79 8.30
CA LEU A 66 0.93 8.35 8.68
C LEU A 66 0.94 7.15 9.63
N LEU A 67 1.90 6.24 9.41
CA LEU A 67 2.00 4.98 10.13
C LEU A 67 2.81 5.14 11.40
N ARG A 68 2.40 4.45 12.47
CA ARG A 68 3.15 4.45 13.73
C ARG A 68 4.49 3.73 13.61
N GLU A 69 4.49 2.62 12.90
CA GLU A 69 5.67 1.81 12.59
C GLU A 69 5.68 1.50 11.09
N PRO A 70 6.86 1.32 10.47
CA PRO A 70 6.95 0.85 9.10
C PRO A 70 6.20 -0.47 8.91
N LEU A 71 5.49 -0.60 7.77
CA LEU A 71 4.90 -1.89 7.39
C LEU A 71 6.01 -2.93 7.12
N PRO A 72 5.73 -4.22 7.34
CA PRO A 72 6.61 -5.30 6.88
C PRO A 72 6.89 -5.17 5.38
N GLU A 73 8.10 -5.56 4.94
CA GLU A 73 8.55 -5.40 3.54
C GLU A 73 7.66 -6.12 2.51
N ASN A 74 6.91 -7.13 2.93
CA ASN A 74 5.97 -7.86 2.09
C ASN A 74 4.54 -7.28 2.10
N VAL A 75 4.29 -6.18 2.82
CA VAL A 75 2.99 -5.52 2.94
C VAL A 75 3.04 -4.10 2.39
N HIS A 76 2.04 -3.74 1.61
CA HIS A 76 1.88 -2.38 1.09
C HIS A 76 0.50 -1.79 1.44
N LEU A 77 0.50 -0.51 1.82
CA LEU A 77 -0.70 0.31 1.97
C LEU A 77 -1.17 0.79 0.59
N LEU A 78 -2.00 -0.01 -0.08
CA LEU A 78 -2.48 0.25 -1.43
C LEU A 78 -3.51 1.39 -1.50
N THR A 79 -4.33 1.56 -0.48
CA THR A 79 -5.31 2.66 -0.41
C THR A 79 -5.40 3.19 1.01
N PHE A 80 -5.40 4.51 1.13
CA PHE A 80 -5.77 5.23 2.35
C PHE A 80 -6.62 6.44 1.97
N GLU A 81 -7.88 6.45 2.39
CA GLU A 81 -8.83 7.51 2.04
C GLU A 81 -9.72 7.84 3.24
N SER A 82 -9.92 9.14 3.52
CA SER A 82 -10.97 9.59 4.45
C SER A 82 -12.33 9.16 3.94
N TRP A 83 -13.11 8.50 4.80
CA TRP A 83 -14.38 7.93 4.41
C TRP A 83 -15.54 8.45 5.28
N LYS A 84 -16.71 7.82 5.15
CA LYS A 84 -17.91 8.20 5.89
C LYS A 84 -17.76 7.93 7.39
N GLU A 85 -18.61 8.55 8.20
CA GLU A 85 -18.77 8.18 9.63
C GLU A 85 -17.46 8.25 10.44
N ASN A 86 -16.61 9.23 10.16
CA ASN A 86 -15.31 9.40 10.85
C ASN A 86 -14.44 8.14 10.79
N SER A 87 -14.34 7.56 9.59
CA SER A 87 -13.57 6.35 9.33
C SER A 87 -12.62 6.52 8.15
N PHE A 88 -11.68 5.60 7.99
CA PHE A 88 -10.80 5.50 6.83
C PHE A 88 -11.10 4.23 6.03
N LEU A 89 -11.07 4.34 4.70
CA LEU A 89 -10.99 3.19 3.80
C LEU A 89 -9.52 2.82 3.62
N VAL A 90 -9.16 1.61 4.05
CA VAL A 90 -7.80 1.11 4.02
C VAL A 90 -7.74 -0.18 3.21
N ARG A 91 -6.79 -0.26 2.27
CA ARG A 91 -6.44 -1.52 1.58
C ARG A 91 -5.01 -1.88 1.86
N LEU A 92 -4.80 -3.08 2.40
CA LEU A 92 -3.49 -3.67 2.56
C LEU A 92 -3.34 -4.81 1.56
N GLU A 93 -2.19 -4.88 0.90
CA GLU A 93 -1.86 -5.97 0.00
C GLU A 93 -0.57 -6.68 0.42
N HIS A 94 -0.55 -7.99 0.19
CA HIS A 94 0.68 -8.77 0.23
C HIS A 94 1.35 -8.75 -1.15
N MET A 95 2.56 -8.21 -1.25
CA MET A 95 3.18 -7.91 -2.54
C MET A 95 3.71 -9.14 -3.29
N PHE A 96 3.99 -10.22 -2.57
CA PHE A 96 4.65 -11.41 -3.10
C PHE A 96 3.66 -12.56 -3.34
N GLU A 97 3.94 -13.36 -4.37
CA GLU A 97 3.32 -14.63 -4.68
C GLU A 97 3.89 -15.77 -3.83
N ALA A 98 3.09 -16.82 -3.65
CA ALA A 98 3.52 -18.01 -2.94
C ALA A 98 4.79 -18.58 -3.60
N HIS A 99 5.78 -18.91 -2.78
CA HIS A 99 7.07 -19.46 -3.21
C HIS A 99 7.97 -18.53 -4.06
N GLU A 100 7.60 -17.25 -4.22
CA GLU A 100 8.41 -16.25 -4.93
C GLU A 100 9.72 -15.93 -4.17
N HIS A 101 9.66 -15.81 -2.84
CA HIS A 101 10.77 -15.53 -1.94
C HIS A 101 10.72 -16.42 -0.67
N PRO A 102 11.85 -16.94 -0.14
CA PRO A 102 11.85 -17.83 1.03
C PRO A 102 11.22 -17.24 2.30
N THR A 103 11.35 -15.93 2.51
CA THR A 103 10.86 -15.23 3.72
C THR A 103 9.71 -14.26 3.43
N LEU A 104 9.74 -13.56 2.30
CA LEU A 104 8.79 -12.49 1.97
C LEU A 104 7.49 -13.01 1.36
N SER A 105 7.46 -14.27 0.91
CA SER A 105 6.24 -14.96 0.45
C SER A 105 5.50 -15.70 1.56
N LYS A 106 5.78 -15.40 2.83
CA LYS A 106 5.11 -16.03 3.97
C LYS A 106 3.98 -15.13 4.45
N ASP A 107 2.93 -15.76 4.98
CA ASP A 107 1.86 -15.07 5.67
C ASP A 107 2.42 -14.10 6.71
N VAL A 108 1.79 -12.93 6.82
CA VAL A 108 2.21 -11.86 7.72
C VAL A 108 1.01 -11.31 8.47
N ASP A 109 1.20 -11.04 9.76
CA ASP A 109 0.18 -10.46 10.61
C ASP A 109 0.41 -8.94 10.74
N VAL A 110 -0.64 -8.15 10.60
CA VAL A 110 -0.64 -6.69 10.70
C VAL A 110 -1.63 -6.26 11.78
N GLN A 111 -1.15 -5.51 12.76
CA GLN A 111 -1.95 -5.00 13.86
C GLN A 111 -2.62 -3.67 13.46
N LEU A 112 -3.91 -3.71 13.12
CA LEU A 112 -4.65 -2.50 12.70
C LEU A 112 -4.83 -1.50 13.85
N LYS A 113 -5.01 -1.99 15.09
CA LYS A 113 -5.24 -1.16 16.28
C LYS A 113 -4.22 -0.04 16.47
N THR A 114 -2.95 -0.31 16.13
CA THR A 114 -1.81 0.58 16.31
C THR A 114 -1.19 1.01 14.98
N LEU A 115 -1.92 0.85 13.86
CA LEU A 115 -1.39 1.10 12.52
C LEU A 115 -1.07 2.59 12.30
N LEU A 116 -1.95 3.47 12.78
CA LEU A 116 -1.87 4.91 12.52
C LEU A 116 -1.17 5.65 13.67
N ALA A 117 -0.31 6.60 13.33
CA ALA A 117 0.47 7.37 14.30
C ALA A 117 -0.43 8.26 15.17
N ASP A 118 -1.30 9.05 14.52
CA ASP A 118 -2.11 10.10 15.14
C ASP A 118 -3.52 9.65 15.55
N TYR A 119 -3.88 8.39 15.27
CA TYR A 119 -5.22 7.85 15.49
C TYR A 119 -5.18 6.52 16.23
N ASN A 120 -6.14 6.33 17.15
CA ASN A 120 -6.46 5.02 17.68
C ASN A 120 -7.58 4.40 16.84
N VAL A 121 -7.34 3.19 16.31
CA VAL A 121 -8.40 2.43 15.65
C VAL A 121 -9.23 1.75 16.71
N THR A 122 -10.49 2.15 16.82
CA THR A 122 -11.44 1.66 17.83
C THR A 122 -12.18 0.41 17.36
N ASP A 123 -12.47 0.34 16.07
CA ASP A 123 -13.15 -0.80 15.44
C ASP A 123 -12.76 -0.90 13.96
N ALA A 124 -12.97 -2.07 13.35
CA ALA A 124 -12.78 -2.26 11.93
C ALA A 124 -13.77 -3.27 11.33
N VAL A 125 -14.23 -2.96 10.12
CA VAL A 125 -15.10 -3.85 9.34
C VAL A 125 -14.39 -4.24 8.06
N GLU A 126 -14.22 -5.54 7.83
CA GLU A 126 -13.70 -6.05 6.57
C GLU A 126 -14.78 -6.04 5.48
N LEU A 127 -14.41 -5.55 4.31
CA LEU A 127 -15.29 -5.36 3.16
C LEU A 127 -14.83 -6.16 1.94
N SER A 128 -15.71 -6.24 0.94
CA SER A 128 -15.35 -6.67 -0.40
C SER A 128 -14.26 -5.77 -1.00
N LEU A 129 -13.56 -6.23 -2.04
CA LEU A 129 -12.53 -5.43 -2.72
C LEU A 129 -13.07 -4.08 -3.23
N GLY A 130 -14.32 -4.09 -3.73
CA GLY A 130 -15.05 -2.91 -4.17
C GLY A 130 -15.62 -2.03 -3.04
N ALA A 131 -15.34 -2.36 -1.77
CA ALA A 131 -15.77 -1.62 -0.58
C ALA A 131 -17.28 -1.37 -0.47
N ASN A 132 -18.11 -2.24 -1.08
CA ASN A 132 -19.56 -2.05 -1.16
C ASN A 132 -20.39 -3.04 -0.32
N GLN A 133 -19.76 -4.07 0.22
CA GLN A 133 -20.43 -5.12 1.00
C GLN A 133 -19.51 -5.59 2.13
N VAL A 134 -20.09 -5.95 3.28
CA VAL A 134 -19.34 -6.59 4.36
C VAL A 134 -18.86 -7.96 3.88
N LYS A 135 -17.58 -8.26 4.10
CA LYS A 135 -16.93 -9.47 3.59
C LYS A 135 -17.61 -10.74 4.11
N SER A 136 -18.01 -10.77 5.38
CA SER A 136 -18.72 -11.90 6.00
C SER A 136 -20.08 -12.22 5.35
N ASN A 137 -20.69 -11.23 4.68
CA ASN A 137 -21.98 -11.40 4.02
C ASN A 137 -21.83 -11.88 2.56
N THR A 138 -20.59 -11.99 2.06
CA THR A 138 -20.33 -12.44 0.68
C THR A 138 -20.48 -13.96 0.60
N GLN A 139 -21.40 -14.42 -0.24
CA GLN A 139 -21.57 -15.84 -0.53
C GLN A 139 -20.91 -16.21 -1.85
N ARG A 140 -20.07 -17.26 -1.81
CA ARG A 140 -19.42 -17.79 -3.02
C ARG A 140 -20.31 -18.85 -3.66
N LEU A 141 -20.44 -18.81 -4.98
CA LEU A 141 -21.11 -19.86 -5.73
C LEU A 141 -20.29 -21.16 -5.69
N HIS A 142 -20.97 -22.28 -5.48
CA HIS A 142 -20.37 -23.61 -5.52
C HIS A 142 -20.48 -24.19 -6.93
N TRP A 143 -19.35 -24.25 -7.63
CA TRP A 143 -19.28 -24.82 -8.97
C TRP A 143 -18.79 -26.27 -8.92
N ARG A 144 -19.47 -27.14 -9.67
CA ARG A 144 -18.97 -28.49 -9.95
C ARG A 144 -17.83 -28.39 -10.96
N HIS A 145 -16.68 -28.91 -10.60
CA HIS A 145 -15.50 -28.93 -11.46
C HIS A 145 -14.75 -30.26 -11.25
N GLU A 146 -13.97 -30.68 -12.25
CA GLU A 146 -13.31 -31.99 -12.27
C GLU A 146 -12.02 -32.03 -11.42
N SER A 147 -11.48 -30.85 -11.06
CA SER A 147 -10.27 -30.75 -10.25
C SER A 147 -10.57 -30.93 -8.75
N PRO A 148 -9.56 -31.30 -7.94
CA PRO A 148 -9.71 -31.36 -6.49
C PRO A 148 -10.21 -30.02 -5.94
N THR A 149 -11.21 -30.07 -5.05
CA THR A 149 -11.68 -28.87 -4.34
C THR A 149 -10.52 -28.29 -3.53
N VAL A 150 -10.06 -27.09 -3.91
CA VAL A 150 -9.14 -26.32 -3.07
C VAL A 150 -9.98 -25.64 -1.98
N GLU A 151 -9.78 -26.04 -0.73
CA GLU A 151 -10.35 -25.32 0.40
C GLU A 151 -9.66 -23.95 0.51
N ILE A 152 -10.45 -22.90 0.31
CA ILE A 152 -9.99 -21.53 0.51
C ILE A 152 -10.06 -21.27 2.01
N GLN A 153 -8.91 -21.25 2.67
CA GLN A 153 -8.83 -20.88 4.08
C GLN A 153 -9.16 -19.39 4.22
N SER A 154 -10.31 -19.07 4.80
CA SER A 154 -10.63 -17.70 5.18
C SER A 154 -10.04 -17.40 6.56
N HIS A 155 -9.28 -16.31 6.64
CA HIS A 155 -8.74 -15.80 7.89
C HIS A 155 -9.51 -14.55 8.30
N PRO A 156 -10.61 -14.69 9.08
CA PRO A 156 -11.41 -13.53 9.48
C PRO A 156 -10.56 -12.56 10.30
N LEU A 157 -10.94 -11.27 10.24
CA LEU A 157 -10.42 -10.27 11.16
C LEU A 157 -10.68 -10.72 12.61
N THR A 158 -9.64 -10.71 13.44
CA THR A 158 -9.75 -11.10 14.84
C THR A 158 -10.29 -9.95 15.70
N SER A 159 -10.79 -10.26 16.90
CA SER A 159 -11.35 -9.26 17.82
C SER A 159 -10.33 -8.24 18.33
N ASP A 160 -9.04 -8.58 18.31
CA ASP A 160 -7.92 -7.69 18.63
C ASP A 160 -7.46 -6.85 17.43
N LEU A 161 -8.19 -6.88 16.30
CA LEU A 161 -7.88 -6.17 15.06
C LEU A 161 -6.54 -6.60 14.45
N LEU A 162 -6.22 -7.89 14.55
CA LEU A 162 -5.08 -8.51 13.90
C LEU A 162 -5.53 -9.09 12.55
N VAL A 163 -4.80 -8.71 11.51
CA VAL A 163 -5.07 -9.14 10.13
C VAL A 163 -3.94 -10.03 9.66
N LYS A 164 -4.28 -11.26 9.28
CA LYS A 164 -3.37 -12.10 8.50
C LYS A 164 -3.52 -11.76 7.01
N LEU A 165 -2.41 -11.52 6.34
CA LEU A 165 -2.32 -11.37 4.89
C LEU A 165 -1.54 -12.55 4.31
N GLN A 166 -2.16 -13.26 3.39
CA GLN A 166 -1.55 -14.35 2.65
C GLN A 166 -0.94 -13.85 1.33
N PRO A 167 -0.04 -14.60 0.68
CA PRO A 167 0.53 -14.22 -0.60
C PRO A 167 -0.51 -13.76 -1.64
N MET A 168 -0.25 -12.62 -2.28
CA MET A 168 -1.11 -11.93 -3.24
C MET A 168 -2.50 -11.50 -2.71
N GLU A 169 -2.76 -11.59 -1.41
CA GLU A 169 -4.03 -11.18 -0.85
C GLU A 169 -4.13 -9.65 -0.76
N ILE A 170 -5.30 -9.11 -1.12
CA ILE A 170 -5.67 -7.71 -0.88
C ILE A 170 -6.89 -7.72 0.03
N ARG A 171 -6.77 -7.11 1.21
CA ARG A 171 -7.86 -6.98 2.17
C ARG A 171 -8.26 -5.52 2.35
N THR A 172 -9.57 -5.29 2.37
CA THR A 172 -10.19 -3.96 2.42
C THR A 172 -10.89 -3.78 3.75
N PHE A 173 -10.60 -2.68 4.44
CA PHE A 173 -11.15 -2.37 5.76
C PHE A 173 -11.75 -0.97 5.80
N GLN A 174 -12.88 -0.85 6.50
CA GLN A 174 -13.32 0.41 7.09
C GLN A 174 -12.75 0.48 8.50
N LEU A 175 -11.88 1.46 8.79
CA LEU A 175 -11.30 1.66 10.12
C LEU A 175 -11.99 2.82 10.83
N PHE A 176 -12.66 2.55 11.93
CA PHE A 176 -13.22 3.60 12.80
C PHE A 176 -12.13 4.11 13.73
N VAL A 177 -12.00 5.42 13.82
CA VAL A 177 -10.86 6.06 14.47
C VAL A 177 -11.26 7.15 15.44
N GLU A 178 -10.43 7.34 16.45
CA GLU A 178 -10.45 8.50 17.33
C GLU A 178 -9.07 9.17 17.31
N PRO A 179 -8.99 10.51 17.23
CA PRO A 179 -7.73 11.22 17.35
C PRO A 179 -7.07 10.92 18.69
N ILE A 180 -5.76 10.70 18.70
CA ILE A 180 -5.01 10.59 19.94
C ILE A 180 -4.94 12.01 20.53
N GLN A 181 -5.58 12.22 21.68
CA GLN A 181 -5.47 13.49 22.39
C GLN A 181 -4.02 13.68 22.87
N SER A 182 -3.38 14.75 22.38
CA SER A 182 -2.06 15.23 22.80
C SER A 182 -2.14 16.18 23.99
#